data_AF-A0A0D0CFE6-F1
#
_entry.id   AF-A0A0D0CFE6-F1
#
_cell.length_a   1.000
_cell.length_b   1.000
_cell.length_c   1.000
_cell.angle_alpha   90.00
_cell.angle_beta   90.00
_cell.angle_gamma   90.00
#
_symmetry.space_group_name_H-M   'P 1'
#
loop_
_entity.id
_entity.type
_entity.pdbx_description
1 polymer ?
#
loop_
_entity_poly.entity_id
_entity_poly.type
_entity_poly.pdbx_seq_one_letter_code
_entity_poly.pdbx_strand_id
1 'polypeptide(L)'
;MLPAGHGFRGGRLHPGNYANTQHNSCLINEVLKDPAVQLVACFIDAGLLAFQPKLHSFLSNLLEKILLNNPNIVSMFNGCCYGACHFNLHSTSTRKYKDFFNILFAMCAVYSSGEFDHMRGGHFIAWSLCIVSQFPAGSAIFILSAPVTHANTLIAAHKWCSSMAFFTLSGLGQWYQNGYMADKELKECASLMQLQAWKKQCEDLWEIGLELLHYD
;
A
#
# COMPACT_ATOMS: atom_id res chain seq x y z
N MET A 1 6.70 -13.65 -0.52
CA MET A 1 6.00 -12.41 -0.88
C MET A 1 6.43 -12.02 -2.28
N LEU A 2 5.49 -11.78 -3.19
CA LEU A 2 5.76 -11.37 -4.57
C LEU A 2 5.23 -9.94 -4.78
N PRO A 3 6.09 -8.95 -5.06
CA PRO A 3 5.66 -7.57 -5.24
C PRO A 3 5.21 -7.26 -6.67
N ALA A 4 4.13 -6.49 -6.79
CA ALA A 4 3.60 -5.98 -8.04
C ALA A 4 3.32 -4.47 -7.95
N GLY A 5 3.25 -3.82 -9.12
CA GLY A 5 3.01 -2.39 -9.24
C GLY A 5 4.28 -1.57 -9.23
N HIS A 6 4.22 -0.40 -8.61
CA HIS A 6 5.29 0.59 -8.69
C HIS A 6 5.50 1.34 -7.39
N GLY A 7 6.67 1.95 -7.31
CA GLY A 7 7.12 2.60 -6.10
C GLY A 7 8.28 3.52 -6.36
N PHE A 8 8.57 4.33 -5.34
CA PHE A 8 9.76 5.15 -5.27
C PHE A 8 10.35 5.04 -3.87
N ARG A 9 11.68 5.13 -3.77
CA ARG A 9 12.61 4.78 -2.65
C ARG A 9 13.49 3.54 -2.95
N GLY A 10 14.40 3.23 -2.01
CA GLY A 10 15.32 2.09 -2.12
C GLY A 10 16.56 2.37 -2.99
N GLY A 11 17.04 3.61 -3.02
CA GLY A 11 18.20 4.02 -3.82
C GLY A 11 17.89 4.29 -5.31
N ARG A 12 16.61 4.19 -5.72
CA ARG A 12 16.17 4.55 -7.07
C ARG A 12 16.23 6.06 -7.28
N LEU A 13 16.58 6.46 -8.50
CA LEU A 13 16.60 7.87 -8.92
C LEU A 13 15.19 8.37 -9.30
N HIS A 14 14.34 7.49 -9.83
CA HIS A 14 12.99 7.82 -10.29
C HIS A 14 11.98 6.75 -9.87
N PRO A 15 10.67 7.09 -9.77
CA PRO A 15 9.61 6.11 -9.60
C PRO A 15 9.63 5.06 -10.72
N GLY A 16 9.27 3.82 -10.39
CA GLY A 16 9.27 2.74 -11.37
C GLY A 16 8.59 1.47 -10.88
N ASN A 17 8.34 0.55 -11.81
CA ASN A 17 7.75 -0.76 -11.52
C ASN A 17 8.65 -1.57 -10.57
N TYR A 18 8.08 -2.53 -9.84
CA TYR A 18 8.86 -3.51 -9.10
C TYR A 18 9.66 -4.41 -10.05
N ALA A 19 10.94 -4.60 -9.73
CA ALA A 19 11.80 -5.51 -10.47
C ALA A 19 11.60 -6.93 -9.90
N ASN A 20 11.31 -7.88 -10.79
CA ASN A 20 11.13 -9.29 -10.47
C ASN A 20 12.01 -10.14 -11.39
N THR A 21 12.30 -11.38 -11.00
CA THR A 21 12.93 -12.35 -11.93
C THR A 21 12.03 -12.57 -13.13
N GLN A 22 12.57 -13.06 -14.24
CA GLN A 22 11.77 -13.35 -15.45
C GLN A 22 10.62 -14.31 -15.15
N HIS A 23 10.90 -15.36 -14.38
CA HIS A 23 9.90 -16.33 -13.93
C HIS A 23 8.78 -15.66 -13.12
N ASN A 24 9.12 -14.88 -12.09
CA ASN A 24 8.13 -14.20 -11.25
C ASN A 24 7.34 -13.15 -12.03
N SER A 25 7.98 -12.44 -12.96
CA SER A 25 7.31 -11.42 -13.78
C SER A 25 6.23 -12.05 -14.68
N CYS A 26 6.50 -13.24 -15.24
CA CYS A 26 5.50 -13.97 -16.03
C CYS A 26 4.28 -14.32 -15.17
N LEU A 27 4.51 -14.93 -14.00
CA LEU A 27 3.44 -15.30 -13.07
C LEU A 27 2.65 -14.10 -12.55
N ILE A 28 3.33 -13.01 -12.19
CA ILE A 28 2.68 -11.78 -11.73
C ILE A 28 1.80 -11.22 -12.85
N ASN A 29 2.28 -11.17 -14.09
CA ASN A 29 1.48 -10.67 -15.21
C ASN A 29 0.25 -11.53 -15.52
N GLU A 30 0.34 -12.85 -15.31
CA GLU A 30 -0.81 -13.76 -15.42
C GLU A 30 -1.81 -13.53 -14.28
N VAL A 31 -1.33 -13.49 -13.04
CA VAL A 31 -2.15 -13.27 -11.83
C VAL A 31 -2.85 -11.91 -11.88
N LEU A 32 -2.17 -10.85 -12.32
CA LEU A 32 -2.79 -9.53 -12.47
C LEU A 32 -3.90 -9.52 -13.53
N LYS A 33 -3.90 -10.43 -14.50
CA LYS A 33 -4.96 -10.54 -15.53
C LYS A 33 -6.08 -11.50 -15.14
N ASP A 34 -5.92 -12.25 -14.05
CA ASP A 34 -6.92 -13.21 -13.59
C ASP A 34 -8.21 -12.49 -13.17
N PRO A 35 -9.39 -12.91 -13.66
CA PRO A 35 -10.66 -12.26 -13.33
C PRO A 35 -10.99 -12.24 -11.85
N ALA A 36 -10.65 -13.29 -11.08
CA ALA A 36 -10.93 -13.32 -9.66
C ALA A 36 -10.02 -12.34 -8.90
N VAL A 37 -8.76 -12.21 -9.32
CA VAL A 37 -7.83 -11.23 -8.74
C VAL A 37 -8.27 -9.79 -9.05
N GLN A 38 -8.75 -9.53 -10.27
CA GLN A 38 -9.34 -8.24 -10.63
C GLN A 38 -10.57 -7.92 -9.76
N LEU A 39 -11.45 -8.89 -9.52
CA LEU A 39 -12.59 -8.72 -8.63
C LEU A 39 -12.18 -8.40 -7.18
N VAL A 40 -11.11 -9.03 -6.67
CA VAL A 40 -10.56 -8.68 -5.35
C VAL A 40 -10.04 -7.25 -5.34
N ALA A 41 -9.31 -6.82 -6.36
CA ALA A 41 -8.84 -5.44 -6.46
C ALA A 41 -10.01 -4.44 -6.51
N CYS A 42 -11.07 -4.73 -7.27
CA CYS A 42 -12.29 -3.91 -7.30
C CYS A 42 -13.00 -3.89 -5.93
N PHE A 43 -13.09 -5.02 -5.23
CA PHE A 43 -13.69 -5.09 -3.90
C PHE A 43 -12.91 -4.23 -2.89
N ILE A 44 -11.59 -4.29 -2.93
CA ILE A 44 -10.71 -3.47 -2.08
C ILE A 44 -10.85 -1.98 -2.39
N ASP A 45 -10.82 -1.62 -3.67
CA ASP A 45 -10.94 -0.23 -4.11
C ASP A 45 -12.30 0.37 -3.70
N ALA A 46 -13.39 -0.35 -4.00
CA ALA A 46 -14.75 0.05 -3.63
C ALA A 46 -14.93 0.16 -2.12
N GLY A 47 -14.28 -0.73 -1.34
CA GLY A 47 -14.27 -0.65 0.11
C GLY A 47 -13.63 0.64 0.61
N LEU A 48 -12.46 1.03 0.07
CA LEU A 48 -11.82 2.28 0.45
C LEU A 48 -12.69 3.49 0.06
N LEU A 49 -13.26 3.49 -1.15
CA LEU A 49 -14.15 4.55 -1.60
C LEU A 49 -15.37 4.70 -0.68
N ALA A 50 -15.98 3.59 -0.26
CA ALA A 50 -17.16 3.60 0.59
C ALA A 50 -16.86 4.13 2.00
N PHE A 51 -15.73 3.72 2.60
CA PHE A 51 -15.41 4.08 3.99
C PHE A 51 -14.58 5.36 4.13
N GLN A 52 -13.84 5.76 3.11
CA GLN A 52 -12.87 6.87 3.15
C GLN A 52 -12.76 7.58 1.77
N PRO A 53 -13.84 8.22 1.29
CA PRO A 53 -13.91 8.76 -0.08
C PRO A 53 -12.88 9.85 -0.37
N LYS A 54 -12.58 10.74 0.60
CA LYS A 54 -11.55 11.78 0.45
C LYS A 54 -10.17 11.16 0.24
N LEU A 55 -9.83 10.16 1.05
CA LEU A 55 -8.57 9.44 0.96
C LEU A 55 -8.47 8.64 -0.35
N HIS A 56 -9.56 7.99 -0.78
CA HIS A 56 -9.62 7.31 -2.07
C HIS A 56 -9.35 8.27 -3.24
N SER A 57 -10.00 9.43 -3.24
CA SER A 57 -9.77 10.49 -4.23
C SER A 57 -8.32 10.97 -4.22
N PHE A 58 -7.75 11.20 -3.04
CA PHE A 58 -6.33 11.57 -2.91
C PHE A 58 -5.40 10.52 -3.53
N LEU A 59 -5.59 9.24 -3.23
CA LEU A 59 -4.75 8.16 -3.77
C LEU A 59 -4.92 7.98 -5.28
N SER A 60 -6.16 8.05 -5.77
CA SER A 60 -6.48 7.97 -7.20
C SER A 60 -5.82 9.11 -7.98
N ASN A 61 -5.94 10.34 -7.48
CA ASN A 61 -5.32 11.51 -8.10
C ASN A 61 -3.80 11.41 -8.09
N LEU A 62 -3.21 11.01 -6.96
CA LEU A 62 -1.75 10.81 -6.87
C LEU A 62 -1.29 9.78 -7.90
N LEU A 63 -1.96 8.62 -7.97
CA LEU A 63 -1.63 7.57 -8.92
C LEU A 63 -1.73 8.07 -10.37
N GLU A 64 -2.80 8.78 -10.72
CA GLU A 64 -2.97 9.39 -12.04
C GLU A 64 -1.79 10.33 -12.39
N LYS A 65 -1.40 11.22 -11.48
CA LYS A 65 -0.27 12.15 -11.71
C LYS A 65 1.06 11.44 -11.88
N ILE A 66 1.29 10.35 -11.14
CA ILE A 66 2.50 9.53 -11.30
C ILE A 66 2.53 8.84 -12.66
N LEU A 67 1.41 8.25 -13.10
CA LEU A 67 1.32 7.56 -14.39
C LEU A 67 1.45 8.54 -15.57
N LEU A 68 0.86 9.73 -15.47
CA LEU A 68 0.99 10.78 -16.49
C LEU A 68 2.43 11.31 -16.61
N ASN A 69 3.14 11.43 -15.50
CA ASN A 69 4.52 11.91 -15.48
C ASN A 69 5.53 10.88 -16.00
N ASN A 70 5.25 9.57 -15.85
CA ASN A 70 6.15 8.51 -16.28
C ASN A 70 5.41 7.40 -17.05
N PRO A 71 5.35 7.48 -18.39
CA PRO A 71 4.67 6.50 -19.24
C PRO A 71 5.22 5.07 -19.15
N ASN A 72 6.41 4.87 -18.57
CA ASN A 72 6.99 3.53 -18.39
C ASN A 72 6.44 2.79 -17.17
N ILE A 73 5.68 3.47 -16.31
CA ILE A 73 5.02 2.86 -15.16
C ILE A 73 3.70 2.26 -15.62
N VAL A 74 3.47 1.00 -15.26
CA VAL A 74 2.26 0.27 -15.64
C VAL A 74 1.34 0.17 -14.43
N SER A 75 0.07 0.53 -14.62
CA SER A 75 -0.96 0.31 -13.60
C SER A 75 -1.23 -1.18 -13.45
N MET A 76 -1.38 -1.66 -12.20
CA MET A 76 -1.63 -3.08 -11.92
C MET A 76 -3.06 -3.50 -12.26
N PHE A 77 -4.03 -2.71 -11.81
CA PHE A 77 -5.45 -3.04 -11.86
C PHE A 77 -6.20 -1.84 -12.44
N ASN A 78 -7.19 -2.13 -13.27
CA ASN A 78 -8.01 -1.07 -13.83
C ASN A 78 -8.93 -0.50 -12.74
N GLY A 79 -8.92 0.81 -12.55
CA GLY A 79 -9.77 1.48 -11.56
C GLY A 79 -9.40 1.20 -10.09
N CYS A 80 -8.15 0.82 -9.78
CA CYS A 80 -7.67 0.67 -8.41
C CYS A 80 -6.76 1.84 -8.03
N CYS A 81 -7.01 2.45 -6.86
CA CYS A 81 -6.27 3.63 -6.38
C CYS A 81 -4.88 3.31 -5.80
N TYR A 82 -4.53 2.04 -5.63
CA TYR A 82 -3.28 1.62 -5.00
C TYR A 82 -2.11 1.54 -5.99
N GLY A 83 -0.95 2.06 -5.59
CA GLY A 83 0.26 2.04 -6.43
C GLY A 83 0.97 0.68 -6.45
N ALA A 84 0.81 -0.13 -5.41
CA ALA A 84 1.50 -1.40 -5.25
C ALA A 84 0.65 -2.45 -4.53
N CYS A 85 0.97 -3.73 -4.77
CA CYS A 85 0.48 -4.81 -3.95
C CYS A 85 1.52 -5.91 -3.72
N HIS A 86 1.34 -6.66 -2.64
CA HIS A 86 2.13 -7.84 -2.30
C HIS A 86 1.24 -9.07 -2.28
N PHE A 87 1.62 -10.11 -3.03
CA PHE A 87 1.05 -11.44 -2.92
C PHE A 87 1.82 -12.24 -1.87
N ASN A 88 1.14 -12.55 -0.78
CA ASN A 88 1.61 -13.41 0.29
C ASN A 88 1.02 -14.80 0.10
N LEU A 89 1.84 -15.77 -0.28
CA LEU A 89 1.37 -17.10 -0.68
C LEU A 89 1.70 -18.14 0.39
N HIS A 90 0.87 -19.18 0.49
CA HIS A 90 1.18 -20.41 1.24
C HIS A 90 1.47 -20.19 2.75
N SER A 91 0.62 -19.41 3.42
CA SER A 91 0.55 -19.32 4.89
C SER A 91 1.65 -18.49 5.56
N THR A 92 2.00 -17.36 4.98
CA THR A 92 2.98 -16.46 5.59
C THR A 92 2.46 -15.86 6.90
N SER A 93 3.27 -15.93 7.95
CA SER A 93 3.10 -15.15 9.17
C SER A 93 4.16 -14.08 9.28
N THR A 94 3.81 -12.96 9.89
CA THR A 94 4.72 -11.85 10.14
C THR A 94 5.11 -11.75 11.60
N ARG A 95 6.32 -11.26 11.87
CA ARG A 95 6.70 -10.76 13.20
C ARG A 95 6.26 -9.32 13.32
N LYS A 96 6.04 -8.83 14.56
CA LYS A 96 5.68 -7.44 14.88
C LYS A 96 6.51 -6.42 14.06
N TYR A 97 5.83 -5.62 13.23
CA TYR A 97 6.48 -4.65 12.33
C TYR A 97 5.60 -3.40 12.06
N LYS A 98 6.17 -2.44 11.33
CA LYS A 98 5.49 -1.27 10.75
C LYS A 98 5.95 -1.12 9.30
N ASP A 99 5.06 -0.66 8.43
CA ASP A 99 5.40 -0.34 7.05
C ASP A 99 5.87 1.11 6.91
N PHE A 100 7.08 1.41 7.38
CA PHE A 100 7.61 2.77 7.41
C PHE A 100 7.69 3.48 6.04
N PHE A 101 7.64 2.73 4.94
CA PHE A 101 7.70 3.29 3.60
C PHE A 101 6.34 3.67 3.02
N ASN A 102 5.23 3.26 3.63
CA ASN A 102 3.89 3.61 3.15
C ASN A 102 3.56 5.08 3.48
N ILE A 103 2.62 5.68 2.75
CA ILE A 103 2.07 7.00 3.10
C ILE A 103 1.48 6.92 4.51
N LEU A 104 1.87 7.84 5.38
CA LEU A 104 1.55 7.82 6.83
C LEU A 104 0.06 7.62 7.12
N PHE A 105 -0.78 8.34 6.39
CA PHE A 105 -2.23 8.37 6.57
C PHE A 105 -2.99 7.53 5.53
N ALA A 106 -2.30 6.81 4.64
CA ALA A 106 -2.98 5.95 3.68
C ALA A 106 -3.44 4.66 4.35
N MET A 107 -4.70 4.30 4.16
CA MET A 107 -5.22 3.00 4.55
C MET A 107 -4.71 1.94 3.59
N CYS A 108 -3.77 1.14 4.05
CA CYS A 108 -3.38 -0.09 3.36
C CYS A 108 -4.48 -1.12 3.56
N ALA A 109 -4.73 -1.93 2.55
CA ALA A 109 -5.74 -2.98 2.63
C ALA A 109 -5.07 -4.36 2.59
N VAL A 110 -5.58 -5.32 3.34
CA VAL A 110 -5.19 -6.72 3.22
C VAL A 110 -6.44 -7.53 2.95
N TYR A 111 -6.44 -8.31 1.87
CA TYR A 111 -7.46 -9.31 1.58
C TYR A 111 -6.92 -10.70 1.93
N SER A 112 -7.73 -11.53 2.60
CA SER A 112 -7.38 -12.91 2.98
C SER A 112 -8.13 -13.92 2.13
N SER A 113 -7.46 -15.00 1.74
CA SER A 113 -8.05 -16.11 0.98
C SER A 113 -7.45 -17.44 1.43
N GLY A 114 -8.23 -18.50 1.36
CA GLY A 114 -7.78 -19.87 1.57
C GLY A 114 -8.62 -20.67 2.53
N GLU A 115 -8.11 -21.84 2.88
CA GLU A 115 -8.79 -22.79 3.74
C GLU A 115 -8.07 -22.88 5.07
N PHE A 116 -8.64 -22.24 6.09
CA PHE A 116 -8.16 -22.28 7.48
C PHE A 116 -9.28 -21.95 8.46
N ASP A 117 -9.10 -22.31 9.73
CA ASP A 117 -10.00 -21.94 10.82
C ASP A 117 -9.56 -20.58 11.40
N HIS A 118 -10.27 -19.52 11.01
CA HIS A 118 -9.98 -18.15 11.44
C HIS A 118 -10.25 -17.89 12.93
N MET A 119 -10.90 -18.83 13.64
CA MET A 119 -11.10 -18.74 15.09
C MET A 119 -9.90 -19.29 15.87
N ARG A 120 -9.04 -20.07 15.20
CA ARG A 120 -7.88 -20.74 15.82
C ARG A 120 -6.54 -20.14 15.38
N GLY A 121 -6.49 -19.41 14.28
CA GLY A 121 -5.26 -18.86 13.74
C GLY A 121 -5.48 -17.84 12.63
N GLY A 122 -4.39 -17.29 12.09
CA GLY A 122 -4.46 -16.26 11.05
C GLY A 122 -5.05 -14.93 11.54
N HIS A 123 -5.08 -14.71 12.86
CA HIS A 123 -5.59 -13.48 13.46
C HIS A 123 -4.72 -12.29 13.09
N PHE A 124 -5.36 -11.15 12.91
CA PHE A 124 -4.69 -9.87 12.76
C PHE A 124 -4.45 -9.23 14.12
N ILE A 125 -3.25 -8.70 14.34
CA ILE A 125 -2.86 -8.02 15.58
C ILE A 125 -2.47 -6.59 15.27
N ALA A 126 -3.13 -5.62 15.90
CA ALA A 126 -2.73 -4.20 15.92
C ALA A 126 -2.30 -3.81 17.33
N TRP A 127 -1.01 -3.90 17.60
CA TRP A 127 -0.42 -3.73 18.94
C TRP A 127 -0.66 -2.36 19.54
N SER A 128 -0.46 -1.29 18.75
CA SER A 128 -0.62 0.08 19.25
C SER A 128 -2.09 0.46 19.49
N LEU A 129 -3.02 -0.34 18.97
CA LEU A 129 -4.45 -0.16 19.19
C LEU A 129 -4.99 -1.17 20.23
N CYS A 130 -4.16 -2.06 20.76
CA CYS A 130 -4.56 -3.15 21.65
C CYS A 130 -5.67 -4.04 21.07
N ILE A 131 -5.70 -4.23 19.75
CA ILE A 131 -6.72 -5.04 19.04
C ILE A 131 -6.10 -6.35 18.55
N VAL A 132 -6.83 -7.43 18.79
CA VAL A 132 -6.66 -8.72 18.09
C VAL A 132 -7.98 -9.04 17.42
N SER A 133 -7.97 -9.21 16.09
CA SER A 133 -9.15 -9.51 15.31
C SER A 133 -9.00 -10.87 14.64
N GLN A 134 -10.07 -11.66 14.64
CA GLN A 134 -10.19 -12.75 13.68
C GLN A 134 -10.18 -12.16 12.27
N PHE A 135 -9.57 -12.86 11.32
CA PHE A 135 -9.46 -12.40 9.95
C PHE A 135 -9.82 -13.52 8.97
N PRO A 136 -11.12 -13.72 8.70
CA PRO A 136 -11.63 -14.78 7.84
C PRO A 136 -11.08 -14.75 6.40
N ALA A 137 -11.02 -15.92 5.76
CA ALA A 137 -10.91 -15.98 4.30
C ALA A 137 -12.12 -15.29 3.64
N GLY A 138 -11.89 -14.59 2.53
CA GLY A 138 -12.89 -13.80 1.84
C GLY A 138 -13.13 -12.41 2.44
N SER A 139 -12.43 -12.04 3.52
CA SER A 139 -12.56 -10.73 4.15
C SER A 139 -11.38 -9.81 3.85
N ALA A 140 -11.58 -8.51 4.07
CA ALA A 140 -10.53 -7.50 3.98
C ALA A 140 -10.46 -6.66 5.26
N ILE A 141 -9.26 -6.19 5.57
CA ILE A 141 -9.00 -5.22 6.64
C ILE A 141 -8.28 -4.00 6.07
N PHE A 142 -8.71 -2.81 6.49
CA PHE A 142 -8.05 -1.55 6.18
C PHE A 142 -7.31 -1.04 7.41
N ILE A 143 -6.06 -0.63 7.24
CA ILE A 143 -5.22 -0.20 8.34
C ILE A 143 -4.24 0.90 7.91
N LEU A 144 -4.03 1.87 8.80
CA LEU A 144 -2.91 2.79 8.76
C LEU A 144 -1.61 2.03 9.10
N SER A 145 -1.06 1.30 8.14
CA SER A 145 0.02 0.32 8.39
C SER A 145 1.38 0.96 8.72
N ALA A 146 1.59 2.22 8.33
CA ALA A 146 2.77 3.00 8.69
C ALA A 146 2.83 3.37 10.18
N PRO A 147 1.79 3.96 10.79
CA PRO A 147 1.81 4.29 12.22
C PRO A 147 1.46 3.11 13.14
N VAL A 148 0.62 2.17 12.69
CA VAL A 148 0.12 1.07 13.52
C VAL A 148 1.07 -0.12 13.48
N THR A 149 1.57 -0.52 14.65
CA THR A 149 2.42 -1.72 14.74
C THR A 149 1.55 -2.96 14.63
N HIS A 150 1.83 -3.84 13.67
CA HIS A 150 0.96 -4.97 13.38
C HIS A 150 1.70 -6.28 13.07
N ALA A 151 0.94 -7.37 13.06
CA ALA A 151 1.37 -8.72 12.69
C ALA A 151 0.16 -9.61 12.36
N ASN A 152 0.41 -10.82 11.87
CA ASN A 152 -0.58 -11.88 11.79
C ASN A 152 -0.09 -13.17 12.47
N THR A 153 -1.01 -13.92 13.07
CA THR A 153 -0.67 -15.20 13.73
C THR A 153 -0.53 -16.32 12.72
N LEU A 154 0.15 -17.39 13.16
CA LEU A 154 0.23 -18.64 12.40
C LEU A 154 -1.16 -19.28 12.22
N ILE A 155 -1.28 -20.10 11.19
CA ILE A 155 -2.39 -21.03 11.01
C ILE A 155 -1.91 -22.48 11.23
N ALA A 156 -2.83 -23.44 11.20
CA ALA A 156 -2.47 -24.85 11.29
C ALA A 156 -1.62 -25.30 10.08
N ALA A 157 -0.61 -26.14 10.32
CA ALA A 157 0.38 -26.51 9.31
C ALA A 157 -0.17 -27.21 8.04
N HIS A 158 -1.34 -27.87 8.15
CA HIS A 158 -2.01 -28.56 7.04
C HIS A 158 -3.07 -27.69 6.35
N LYS A 159 -3.15 -26.40 6.71
CA LYS A 159 -4.08 -25.42 6.17
C LYS A 159 -3.32 -24.37 5.38
N TRP A 160 -4.03 -23.60 4.57
CA TRP A 160 -3.41 -22.57 3.76
C TRP A 160 -4.15 -21.25 3.81
N CYS A 161 -3.38 -20.16 3.85
CA CYS A 161 -3.89 -18.79 3.78
C CYS A 161 -2.96 -17.99 2.87
N SER A 162 -3.50 -17.42 1.81
CA SER A 162 -2.82 -16.44 0.97
C SER A 162 -3.47 -15.07 1.17
N SER A 163 -2.70 -13.99 1.04
CA SER A 163 -3.23 -12.65 1.14
C SER A 163 -2.68 -11.72 0.06
N MET A 164 -3.48 -10.71 -0.25
CA MET A 164 -3.10 -9.58 -1.10
C MET A 164 -3.06 -8.34 -0.23
N ALA A 165 -1.88 -7.74 -0.07
CA ALA A 165 -1.72 -6.48 0.65
C ALA A 165 -1.55 -5.34 -0.34
N PHE A 166 -2.44 -4.35 -0.31
CA PHE A 166 -2.47 -3.18 -1.18
C PHE A 166 -1.99 -1.95 -0.41
N PHE A 167 -1.08 -1.19 -1.02
CA PHE A 167 -0.46 -0.03 -0.38
C PHE A 167 0.04 0.98 -1.40
N THR A 168 0.32 2.19 -0.92
CA THR A 168 0.96 3.25 -1.70
C THR A 168 2.16 3.78 -0.93
N LEU A 169 3.33 3.75 -1.57
CA LEU A 169 4.58 4.18 -0.96
C LEU A 169 4.65 5.71 -0.85
N SER A 170 5.10 6.19 0.30
CA SER A 170 5.33 7.61 0.59
C SER A 170 6.27 8.29 -0.40
N GLY A 171 7.21 7.53 -0.99
CA GLY A 171 8.08 8.05 -2.03
C GLY A 171 7.32 8.61 -3.23
N LEU A 172 6.22 7.97 -3.65
CA LEU A 172 5.41 8.47 -4.77
C LEU A 172 4.80 9.84 -4.43
N GLY A 173 4.25 9.97 -3.22
CA GLY A 173 3.73 11.26 -2.73
C GLY A 173 4.80 12.34 -2.68
N GLN A 174 5.98 12.01 -2.13
CA GLN A 174 7.10 12.95 -2.06
C GLN A 174 7.60 13.37 -3.44
N TRP A 175 7.74 12.42 -4.37
CA TRP A 175 8.13 12.71 -5.75
C TRP A 175 7.20 13.74 -6.38
N TYR A 176 5.89 13.53 -6.26
CA TYR A 176 4.89 14.48 -6.75
C TYR A 176 4.98 15.84 -6.04
N GLN A 177 5.05 15.86 -4.71
CA GLN A 177 5.14 17.09 -3.90
C GLN A 177 6.38 17.92 -4.22
N ASN A 178 7.50 17.26 -4.51
CA ASN A 178 8.76 17.90 -4.86
C ASN A 178 8.80 18.39 -6.31
N GLY A 179 7.69 18.31 -7.06
CA GLY A 179 7.65 18.70 -8.47
C GLY A 179 8.33 17.71 -9.40
N TYR A 180 8.18 16.41 -9.11
CA TYR A 180 8.78 15.29 -9.84
C TYR A 180 10.32 15.25 -9.72
N MET A 181 10.80 15.42 -8.49
CA MET A 181 12.22 15.36 -8.14
C MET A 181 12.45 14.56 -6.85
N ALA A 182 13.62 13.96 -6.73
CA ALA A 182 14.00 13.26 -5.50
C ALA A 182 14.23 14.26 -4.36
N ASP A 183 14.05 13.84 -3.11
CA ASP A 183 14.35 14.67 -1.93
C ASP A 183 15.77 15.24 -1.97
N LYS A 184 16.73 14.46 -2.48
CA LYS A 184 18.13 14.89 -2.61
C LYS A 184 18.25 16.04 -3.62
N GLU A 185 17.65 15.89 -4.79
CA GLU A 185 17.68 16.90 -5.85
C GLU A 185 17.01 18.18 -5.39
N LEU A 186 15.82 18.09 -4.77
CA LEU A 186 15.15 19.25 -4.19
C LEU A 186 16.02 19.95 -3.16
N LYS A 187 16.71 19.21 -2.29
CA LYS A 187 17.58 19.81 -1.26
C LYS A 187 18.82 20.51 -1.83
N GLU A 188 19.30 20.06 -2.98
CA GLU A 188 20.46 20.64 -3.66
C GLU A 188 20.09 21.90 -4.44
N CYS A 189 18.88 21.99 -5.00
CA CYS A 189 18.46 23.10 -5.85
C CYS A 189 17.56 24.15 -5.16
N ALA A 190 16.92 23.82 -4.04
CA ALA A 190 15.98 24.70 -3.37
C ALA A 190 16.67 25.87 -2.63
N SER A 191 16.05 27.05 -2.72
CA SER A 191 16.39 28.19 -1.86
C SER A 191 16.12 27.88 -0.39
N LEU A 192 16.74 28.65 0.53
CA LEU A 192 16.49 28.54 1.97
C LEU A 192 14.99 28.66 2.32
N MET A 193 14.27 29.55 1.65
CA MET A 193 12.83 29.74 1.87
C MET A 193 12.03 28.51 1.41
N GLN A 194 12.36 27.94 0.25
CA GLN A 194 11.73 26.71 -0.24
C GLN A 194 12.01 25.53 0.68
N LEU A 195 13.23 25.40 1.20
CA LEU A 195 13.60 24.36 2.17
C LEU A 195 12.85 24.50 3.50
N GLN A 196 12.66 25.72 3.99
CA GLN A 196 11.88 25.99 5.20
C GLN A 196 10.41 25.63 4.98
N ALA A 197 9.82 26.03 3.85
CA ALA A 197 8.45 25.67 3.50
C ALA A 197 8.27 24.14 3.36
N TRP A 198 9.21 23.46 2.70
CA TRP A 198 9.20 22.01 2.55
C TRP A 198 9.28 21.28 3.89
N LYS A 199 10.15 21.73 4.81
CA LYS A 199 10.22 21.17 6.17
C LYS A 199 8.93 21.36 6.94
N LYS A 200 8.37 22.58 6.93
CA LYS A 200 7.10 22.88 7.58
C LYS A 200 5.98 22.01 7.02
N GLN A 201 5.88 21.88 5.70
CA GLN A 201 4.91 20.99 5.07
C GLN A 201 5.07 19.54 5.57
N CYS A 202 6.30 19.04 5.67
CA CYS A 202 6.56 17.70 6.22
C CYS A 202 6.12 17.54 7.68
N GLU A 203 6.30 18.59 8.49
CA GLU A 203 5.84 18.65 9.89
C GLU A 203 4.31 18.67 9.99
N ASP A 204 3.62 19.32 9.04
CA ASP A 204 2.17 19.49 9.02
C ASP A 204 1.43 18.35 8.25
N LEU A 205 2.15 17.38 7.66
CA LEU A 205 1.56 16.29 6.85
C LEU A 205 0.51 15.46 7.60
N TRP A 206 0.61 15.38 8.94
CA TRP A 206 -0.37 14.64 9.74
C TRP A 206 -1.72 15.34 9.79
N GLU A 207 -1.77 16.68 9.72
CA GLU A 207 -3.01 17.46 9.71
C GLU A 207 -3.81 17.16 8.44
N ILE A 208 -3.14 17.20 7.29
CA ILE A 208 -3.71 16.79 5.99
C ILE A 208 -4.23 15.35 6.08
N GLY A 209 -3.45 14.47 6.71
CA GLY A 209 -3.86 13.09 6.93
C GLY A 209 -5.15 12.96 7.74
N LEU A 210 -5.30 13.73 8.82
CA LEU A 210 -6.52 13.74 9.63
C LEU A 210 -7.73 14.27 8.86
N GLU A 211 -7.55 15.33 8.06
CA GLU A 211 -8.63 15.86 7.22
C GLU A 211 -9.13 14.85 6.19
N LEU A 212 -8.19 14.10 5.57
CA LEU A 212 -8.52 13.05 4.60
C LEU A 212 -9.18 11.83 5.23
N LEU A 213 -8.87 11.55 6.51
CA LEU A 213 -9.45 10.44 7.27
C LEU A 213 -10.81 10.79 7.90
N HIS A 214 -11.19 12.07 7.89
CA HIS A 214 -12.47 12.51 8.42
C HIS A 214 -13.61 12.08 7.50
N TYR A 215 -14.51 11.27 8.04
CA TYR A 215 -15.75 10.89 7.39
C TYR A 215 -16.79 11.98 7.68
N ASP A 216 -17.28 12.66 6.64
CA ASP A 216 -18.32 13.68 6.74
C ASP A 216 -19.72 13.05 6.66
#